data_AF-Q4WMK6-F1
#
_entry.id   AF-Q4WMK6-F1
#
_cell.length_a   1.000
_cell.length_b   1.000
_cell.length_c   1.000
_cell.angle_alpha   90.00
_cell.angle_beta   90.00
_cell.angle_gamma   90.00
#
_symmetry.space_group_name_H-M   'P 1'
#
loop_
_entity.id
_entity.type
_entity.pdbx_description
1 polymer ?
#
loop_
_entity_poly.entity_id
_entity_poly.type
_entity_poly.pdbx_seq_one_letter_code
_entity_poly.pdbx_strand_id
1 'polypeptide(L)'
;MQAVLLLAGIALLASFTPATLANQHVLGLEAASGVNNDMVITGVYKDEKIKHPMIIIHDINGKIVWNWSVSDVGETVPHELLTCIATHRAATEVKFAAKGSKVTAIIGSAALVINYPGKQVLSGICLDGPQLSPAHTVELLPDNLFAIGDSNQNPDAGVWIYDSHKLFPRREHQHLKGIKAVHGMIWDDRMKSLWVSGTTEAADGKGVTAYGIVQRYQYDSGKGIFSVSENYTFPCPSRLFTEWGDSLEGQYWDGPHDIVPIPNQRLLLVPLERDIHAINITSGETYNDGEQLAKDHLKGFRPIGARVGMFGDALPRSDIKSISVRADGSVLYTQAVWKETGQWFAIANQVNLLNVTGDACSFFKGKRIYRSRWFQEIPGWPTA
;
A
#
# COMPACT_ATOMS: atom_id res chain seq x y z
N MET A 1 39.92 50.05 38.59
CA MET A 1 38.61 50.19 37.91
C MET A 1 38.55 49.11 36.85
N GLN A 2 37.81 48.03 37.11
CA GLN A 2 36.56 47.66 36.41
C GLN A 2 36.80 47.34 34.92
N ALA A 3 36.40 46.22 34.33
CA ALA A 3 35.41 45.22 34.70
C ALA A 3 35.73 43.85 34.05
N VAL A 4 35.31 42.78 34.73
CA VAL A 4 35.26 41.40 34.24
C VAL A 4 34.03 41.27 33.33
N LEU A 5 34.19 40.78 32.10
CA LEU A 5 33.07 40.42 31.21
C LEU A 5 32.85 38.89 31.28
N LEU A 6 31.79 38.48 31.98
CA LEU A 6 31.21 37.14 31.90
C LEU A 6 30.38 37.06 30.62
N LEU A 7 30.72 36.16 29.70
CA LEU A 7 29.85 35.77 28.58
C LEU A 7 29.13 34.47 28.98
N ALA A 8 27.88 34.62 29.41
CA ALA A 8 26.97 33.50 29.62
C ALA A 8 26.49 32.98 28.26
N GLY A 9 26.85 31.74 27.93
CA GLY A 9 26.30 31.02 26.79
C GLY A 9 24.87 30.58 27.09
N ILE A 10 23.90 31.21 26.44
CA ILE A 10 22.50 30.74 26.44
C ILE A 10 22.39 29.67 25.35
N ALA A 11 22.21 28.42 25.77
CA ALA A 11 21.79 27.34 24.89
C ALA A 11 20.31 27.56 24.52
N LEU A 12 20.03 27.95 23.27
CA LEU A 12 18.68 27.87 22.72
C LEU A 12 18.35 26.40 22.45
N LEU A 13 17.66 25.77 23.40
CA LEU A 13 16.87 24.57 23.14
C LEU A 13 15.67 24.99 22.31
N ALA A 14 15.74 24.80 20.99
CA ALA A 14 14.58 24.92 20.12
C ALA A 14 13.64 23.73 20.41
N SER A 15 12.65 23.96 21.25
CA SER A 15 11.50 23.07 21.43
C SER A 15 10.73 22.98 20.11
N PHE A 16 10.80 21.83 19.46
CA PHE A 16 9.92 21.48 18.34
C PHE A 16 8.48 21.40 18.84
N THR A 17 7.70 22.45 18.61
CA THR A 17 6.24 22.33 18.62
C THR A 17 5.83 21.53 17.38
N PRO A 18 5.18 20.37 17.50
CA PRO A 18 4.61 19.70 16.34
C PRO A 18 3.61 20.65 15.70
N ALA A 19 3.73 20.84 14.38
CA ALA A 19 2.77 21.63 13.62
C ALA A 19 1.36 21.09 13.93
N THR A 20 0.52 21.96 14.50
CA THR A 20 -0.90 21.72 14.66
C THR A 20 -1.49 21.45 13.29
N LEU A 21 -1.80 20.18 13.01
CA LEU A 21 -2.78 19.82 12.00
C LEU A 21 -4.05 20.56 12.39
N ALA A 22 -4.49 21.50 11.55
CA ALA A 22 -5.72 22.24 11.77
C ALA A 22 -6.85 21.24 12.08
N ASN A 23 -7.63 21.52 13.14
CA ASN A 23 -8.85 20.79 13.50
C ASN A 23 -9.80 20.75 12.28
N GLN A 24 -9.64 19.75 11.42
CA GLN A 24 -10.61 19.41 10.40
C GLN A 24 -11.69 18.64 11.13
N HIS A 25 -12.93 19.11 11.04
CA HIS A 25 -14.09 18.39 11.58
C HIS A 25 -14.25 17.11 10.76
N VAL A 26 -13.75 15.99 11.28
CA VAL A 26 -13.85 14.69 10.62
C VAL A 26 -15.20 14.09 10.96
N LEU A 27 -15.83 13.49 9.94
CA LEU A 27 -17.16 12.89 10.02
C LEU A 27 -17.22 11.91 11.21
N GLY A 28 -18.25 12.05 12.03
CA GLY A 28 -18.49 11.13 13.14
C GLY A 28 -18.75 9.74 12.59
N LEU A 29 -17.84 8.80 12.86
CA LEU A 29 -18.10 7.39 12.71
C LEU A 29 -18.89 6.98 13.95
N GLU A 30 -20.19 6.74 13.80
CA GLU A 30 -20.98 6.23 14.93
C GLU A 30 -20.38 4.90 15.38
N ALA A 31 -20.05 4.81 16.67
CA ALA A 31 -19.33 3.69 17.27
C ALA A 31 -20.17 2.40 17.24
N ALA A 32 -20.16 1.70 16.10
CA ALA A 32 -20.67 0.36 16.02
C ALA A 32 -19.69 -0.59 16.72
N SER A 33 -20.11 -1.16 17.86
CA SER A 33 -19.54 -2.36 18.48
C SER A 33 -18.11 -2.28 19.04
N GLY A 34 -17.92 -1.60 20.18
CA GLY A 34 -16.97 -2.03 21.24
C GLY A 34 -15.47 -2.15 20.92
N VAL A 35 -15.01 -1.85 19.69
CA VAL A 35 -13.60 -1.80 19.31
C VAL A 35 -13.28 -0.34 18.99
N ASN A 36 -12.59 0.31 19.91
CA ASN A 36 -12.22 1.73 19.87
C ASN A 36 -11.04 1.98 18.90
N ASN A 37 -11.10 1.48 17.65
CA ASN A 37 -9.98 1.53 16.71
C ASN A 37 -10.37 2.21 15.39
N ASP A 38 -10.69 3.51 15.46
CA ASP A 38 -10.68 4.41 14.29
C ASP A 38 -9.24 4.75 13.84
N MET A 39 -8.36 3.74 13.86
CA MET A 39 -6.94 3.90 13.58
C MET A 39 -6.64 3.59 12.12
N VAL A 40 -5.78 4.41 11.54
CA VAL A 40 -5.34 4.33 10.15
C VAL A 40 -3.83 4.20 10.15
N ILE A 41 -3.31 3.27 9.35
CA ILE A 41 -1.88 3.16 9.07
C ILE A 41 -1.57 3.74 7.69
N THR A 42 -0.54 4.60 7.61
CA THR A 42 -0.18 5.31 6.38
C THR A 42 1.33 5.29 6.17
N GLY A 43 1.75 4.95 4.94
CA GLY A 43 3.12 5.07 4.48
C GLY A 43 3.35 6.47 3.89
N VAL A 44 4.27 7.22 4.47
CA VAL A 44 4.54 8.61 4.08
C VAL A 44 5.91 8.70 3.43
N TYR A 45 5.95 9.21 2.20
CA TYR A 45 7.18 9.35 1.45
C TYR A 45 8.00 10.54 1.97
N LYS A 46 9.31 10.46 1.79
CA LYS A 46 10.21 11.60 1.94
C LYS A 46 9.87 12.69 0.94
N ASP A 47 9.83 13.93 1.42
CA ASP A 47 9.64 15.15 0.65
C ASP A 47 10.47 16.30 1.25
N GLU A 48 10.26 17.54 0.82
CA GLU A 48 11.01 18.70 1.33
C GLU A 48 10.81 18.94 2.83
N LYS A 49 9.67 18.51 3.39
CA LYS A 49 9.30 18.70 4.80
C LYS A 49 9.56 17.45 5.64
N ILE A 50 9.70 16.29 5.01
CA ILE A 50 9.92 14.99 5.64
C ILE A 50 11.29 14.46 5.24
N LYS A 51 12.24 14.43 6.19
CA LYS A 51 13.64 14.04 5.90
C LYS A 51 13.81 12.57 5.49
N HIS A 52 13.01 11.67 6.05
CA HIS A 52 13.04 10.23 5.82
C HIS A 52 11.61 9.72 5.63
N PRO A 53 11.38 8.71 4.77
CA PRO A 53 10.06 8.08 4.73
C PRO A 53 9.71 7.55 6.13
N MET A 54 8.42 7.49 6.43
CA MET A 54 7.93 7.08 7.74
C MET A 54 6.62 6.31 7.63
N ILE A 55 6.35 5.51 8.64
CA ILE A 55 5.07 4.85 8.87
C ILE A 55 4.40 5.59 10.01
N ILE A 56 3.12 5.89 9.87
CA ILE A 56 2.33 6.50 10.95
C ILE A 56 1.08 5.68 11.20
N ILE A 57 0.68 5.62 12.47
CA ILE A 57 -0.64 5.18 12.88
C ILE A 57 -1.29 6.36 13.59
N HIS A 58 -2.46 6.76 13.13
CA HIS A 58 -3.17 7.92 13.62
C HIS A 58 -4.69 7.65 13.64
N ASP A 59 -5.42 8.41 14.45
CA ASP A 59 -6.88 8.36 14.41
C ASP A 59 -7.45 9.10 13.19
N ILE A 60 -8.74 8.95 12.91
CA ILE A 60 -9.39 9.65 11.80
C ILE A 60 -9.29 11.18 11.87
N ASN A 61 -9.08 11.76 13.06
CA ASN A 61 -8.87 13.20 13.25
C ASN A 61 -7.42 13.64 12.94
N GLY A 62 -6.55 12.71 12.55
CA GLY A 62 -5.15 12.95 12.23
C GLY A 62 -4.23 13.01 13.45
N LYS A 63 -4.71 12.66 14.65
CA LYS A 63 -3.85 12.57 15.84
C LYS A 63 -2.98 11.32 15.73
N ILE A 64 -1.68 11.54 15.53
CA ILE A 64 -0.67 10.48 15.49
C ILE A 64 -0.56 9.84 16.87
N VAL A 65 -0.79 8.53 16.95
CA VAL A 65 -0.65 7.73 18.19
C VAL A 65 0.61 6.88 18.18
N TRP A 66 1.13 6.56 16.99
CA TRP A 66 2.38 5.85 16.81
C TRP A 66 3.03 6.25 15.49
N ASN A 67 4.35 6.27 15.44
CA ASN A 67 5.10 6.50 14.21
C ASN A 67 6.36 5.65 14.22
N TRP A 68 6.93 5.43 13.05
CA TRP A 68 8.18 4.70 12.89
C TRP A 68 8.94 5.21 11.68
N SER A 69 10.24 5.42 11.84
CA SER A 69 11.16 5.76 10.76
C SER A 69 12.55 5.19 11.04
N VAL A 70 13.51 5.48 10.15
CA VAL A 70 14.91 5.06 10.33
C VAL A 70 15.51 5.50 11.69
N SER A 71 15.03 6.59 12.29
CA SER A 71 15.53 7.04 13.61
C SER A 71 15.09 6.14 14.77
N ASP A 72 14.08 5.29 14.57
CA ASP A 72 13.59 4.35 15.57
C ASP A 72 14.28 2.99 15.49
N VAL A 73 15.19 2.80 14.52
CA VAL A 73 15.92 1.55 14.33
C VAL A 73 16.94 1.37 15.46
N GLY A 74 16.79 0.29 16.22
CA GLY A 74 17.70 -0.05 17.32
C GLY A 74 19.05 -0.59 16.84
N GLU A 75 20.04 -0.60 17.75
CA GLU A 75 21.43 -0.99 17.49
C GLU A 75 21.61 -2.44 17.03
N THR A 76 20.61 -3.30 17.24
CA THR A 76 20.65 -4.72 16.85
C THR A 76 20.45 -4.95 15.36
N VAL A 77 20.03 -3.92 14.60
CA VAL A 77 19.82 -4.04 13.15
C VAL A 77 21.16 -3.96 12.42
N PRO A 78 21.52 -4.97 11.59
CA PRO A 78 22.77 -4.94 10.83
C PRO A 78 22.90 -3.70 9.95
N HIS A 79 24.12 -3.17 9.83
CA HIS A 79 24.40 -1.93 9.11
C HIS A 79 23.93 -1.96 7.64
N GLU A 80 24.03 -3.11 6.99
CA GLU A 80 23.53 -3.32 5.63
C GLU A 80 22.02 -3.06 5.54
N LEU A 81 21.23 -3.72 6.40
CA LEU A 81 19.78 -3.50 6.46
C LEU A 81 19.44 -2.07 6.86
N LEU A 82 20.16 -1.47 7.80
CA LEU A 82 19.99 -0.06 8.17
C LEU A 82 20.18 0.88 6.96
N THR A 83 21.16 0.58 6.10
CA THR A 83 21.42 1.35 4.87
C THR A 83 20.24 1.25 3.92
N CYS A 84 19.69 0.05 3.72
CA CYS A 84 18.51 -0.16 2.88
C CYS A 84 17.28 0.58 3.43
N ILE A 85 17.06 0.56 4.75
CA ILE A 85 15.98 1.31 5.41
C ILE A 85 16.15 2.83 5.20
N ALA A 86 17.39 3.33 5.25
CA ALA A 86 17.71 4.75 5.12
C ALA A 86 17.68 5.26 3.67
N THR A 87 17.82 4.37 2.69
CA THR A 87 17.94 4.68 1.26
C THR A 87 16.56 4.77 0.61
N HIS A 88 16.45 5.46 -0.53
CA HIS A 88 15.20 5.75 -1.22
C HIS A 88 14.21 6.63 -0.42
N ARG A 89 13.20 7.14 -1.13
CA ARG A 89 12.21 8.09 -0.59
C ARG A 89 10.85 7.49 -0.25
N ALA A 90 10.63 6.22 -0.59
CA ALA A 90 9.31 5.65 -0.67
C ALA A 90 8.90 4.90 0.60
N ALA A 91 7.59 4.84 0.83
CA ALA A 91 6.94 3.94 1.78
C ALA A 91 5.73 3.33 1.06
N THR A 92 5.99 2.43 0.11
CA THR A 92 5.02 1.94 -0.89
C THR A 92 3.94 1.06 -0.28
N GLU A 93 4.25 0.30 0.76
CA GLU A 93 3.30 -0.60 1.43
C GLU A 93 3.42 -0.48 2.94
N VAL A 94 2.27 -0.47 3.62
CA VAL A 94 2.16 -0.58 5.08
C VAL A 94 0.90 -1.36 5.43
N LYS A 95 0.99 -2.34 6.33
CA LYS A 95 -0.12 -3.19 6.72
C LYS A 95 -0.11 -3.53 8.19
N PHE A 96 -1.32 -3.67 8.72
CA PHE A 96 -1.60 -4.41 9.95
C PHE A 96 -1.28 -5.89 9.72
N ALA A 97 -0.64 -6.55 10.69
CA ALA A 97 -0.33 -7.97 10.60
C ALA A 97 -0.37 -8.66 11.98
N ALA A 98 -0.53 -9.98 11.96
CA ALA A 98 -0.52 -10.84 13.15
C ALA A 98 -1.42 -10.31 14.28
N LYS A 99 -2.71 -10.08 13.98
CA LYS A 99 -3.71 -9.59 14.94
C LYS A 99 -3.32 -8.28 15.62
N GLY A 100 -2.58 -7.44 14.91
CA GLY A 100 -2.20 -6.10 15.36
C GLY A 100 -0.99 -6.08 16.27
N SER A 101 -0.29 -7.20 16.43
CA SER A 101 0.99 -7.24 17.13
C SER A 101 2.18 -6.83 16.24
N LYS A 102 1.96 -6.71 14.92
CA LYS A 102 3.02 -6.39 13.96
C LYS A 102 2.54 -5.43 12.89
N VAL A 103 3.51 -4.72 12.31
CA VAL A 103 3.38 -3.96 11.08
C VAL A 103 4.29 -4.58 10.04
N THR A 104 3.78 -4.83 8.83
CA THR A 104 4.63 -5.10 7.66
C THR A 104 4.69 -3.88 6.77
N ALA A 105 5.86 -3.64 6.19
CA ALA A 105 6.06 -2.46 5.34
C ALA A 105 7.12 -2.66 4.27
N ILE A 106 6.98 -1.91 3.18
CA ILE A 106 8.10 -1.56 2.30
C ILE A 106 8.40 -0.08 2.53
N ILE A 107 9.60 0.21 3.01
CA ILE A 107 10.05 1.55 3.36
C ILE A 107 11.53 1.71 3.00
N GLY A 108 11.84 2.82 2.34
CA GLY A 108 13.13 3.00 1.71
C GLY A 108 13.38 1.93 0.64
N SER A 109 14.50 1.24 0.75
CA SER A 109 14.83 0.02 0.00
C SER A 109 14.72 -1.24 0.85
N ALA A 110 13.82 -1.30 1.83
CA ALA A 110 13.67 -2.47 2.69
C ALA A 110 12.23 -2.95 2.82
N ALA A 111 12.04 -4.27 2.83
CA ALA A 111 10.81 -4.91 3.29
C ALA A 111 10.99 -5.37 4.74
N LEU A 112 10.09 -4.98 5.63
CA LEU A 112 10.25 -5.10 7.08
C LEU A 112 9.05 -5.76 7.76
N VAL A 113 9.33 -6.43 8.87
CA VAL A 113 8.36 -6.80 9.91
C VAL A 113 8.76 -6.08 11.20
N ILE A 114 7.87 -5.23 11.71
CA ILE A 114 8.11 -4.37 12.88
C ILE A 114 7.16 -4.79 13.99
N ASN A 115 7.66 -4.93 15.21
CA ASN A 115 6.84 -5.17 16.40
C ASN A 115 5.94 -3.96 16.68
N TYR A 116 4.66 -4.16 17.02
CA TYR A 116 3.73 -3.11 17.45
C TYR A 116 3.06 -3.51 18.78
N PRO A 117 2.89 -2.59 19.75
CA PRO A 117 3.17 -1.15 19.71
C PRO A 117 4.65 -0.78 19.94
N GLY A 118 5.53 -1.77 20.03
CA GLY A 118 6.98 -1.53 20.01
C GLY A 118 7.45 -0.87 18.71
N LYS A 119 8.77 -0.77 18.55
CA LYS A 119 9.39 -0.25 17.32
C LYS A 119 10.55 -1.12 16.80
N GLN A 120 10.75 -2.28 17.42
CA GLN A 120 11.82 -3.20 17.07
C GLN A 120 11.57 -3.81 15.69
N VAL A 121 12.58 -3.77 14.83
CA VAL A 121 12.60 -4.56 13.59
C VAL A 121 12.81 -6.03 13.96
N LEU A 122 11.84 -6.87 13.62
CA LEU A 122 11.87 -8.30 13.89
C LEU A 122 12.49 -9.08 12.72
N SER A 123 12.27 -8.60 11.50
CA SER A 123 12.81 -9.17 10.27
C SER A 123 12.92 -8.08 9.21
N GLY A 124 13.92 -8.19 8.33
CA GLY A 124 14.02 -7.32 7.18
C GLY A 124 14.79 -7.92 6.02
N ILE A 125 14.53 -7.40 4.82
CA ILE A 125 15.24 -7.72 3.58
C ILE A 125 15.59 -6.42 2.88
N CYS A 126 16.85 -6.34 2.44
CA CYS A 126 17.29 -5.32 1.50
C CYS A 126 16.73 -5.62 0.11
N LEU A 127 16.09 -4.63 -0.47
CA LEU A 127 15.50 -4.64 -1.80
C LEU A 127 16.47 -4.08 -2.84
N ASP A 128 17.64 -3.59 -2.41
CA ASP A 128 18.69 -3.10 -3.29
C ASP A 128 19.27 -4.26 -4.12
N GLY A 129 18.77 -4.38 -5.34
CA GLY A 129 19.17 -5.41 -6.30
C GLY A 129 18.30 -5.35 -7.55
N PRO A 130 18.76 -5.84 -8.71
CA PRO A 130 17.99 -5.76 -9.94
C PRO A 130 16.66 -6.53 -9.86
N GLN A 131 16.58 -7.58 -9.04
CA GLN A 131 15.36 -8.36 -8.85
C GLN A 131 14.33 -7.67 -7.96
N LEU A 132 14.73 -7.08 -6.84
CA LEU A 132 13.79 -6.55 -5.83
C LEU A 132 13.73 -5.03 -5.76
N SER A 133 14.55 -4.29 -6.52
CA SER A 133 14.52 -2.83 -6.50
C SER A 133 13.16 -2.21 -6.86
N PRO A 134 12.29 -2.84 -7.68
CA PRO A 134 10.94 -2.35 -7.89
C PRO A 134 9.89 -3.08 -7.02
N ALA A 135 10.27 -3.62 -5.87
CA ALA A 135 9.35 -4.23 -4.92
C ALA A 135 8.28 -3.23 -4.46
N HIS A 136 7.02 -3.67 -4.48
CA HIS A 136 5.88 -2.76 -4.39
C HIS A 136 4.85 -3.15 -3.33
N THR A 137 4.80 -4.43 -2.96
CA THR A 137 3.87 -4.95 -1.95
C THR A 137 4.52 -6.03 -1.10
N VAL A 138 4.13 -6.11 0.17
CA VAL A 138 4.60 -7.12 1.13
C VAL A 138 3.40 -7.71 1.88
N GLU A 139 3.49 -8.99 2.24
CA GLU A 139 2.46 -9.69 3.02
C GLU A 139 3.11 -10.63 4.04
N LEU A 140 2.65 -10.58 5.30
CA LEU A 140 3.05 -11.58 6.30
C LEU A 140 2.27 -12.87 6.04
N LEU A 141 2.96 -14.00 6.10
CA LEU A 141 2.40 -15.32 5.83
C LEU A 141 2.52 -16.21 7.08
N PRO A 142 1.82 -17.36 7.12
CA PRO A 142 2.00 -18.34 8.18
C PRO A 142 3.45 -18.85 8.25
N ASP A 143 3.75 -19.57 9.33
CA ASP A 143 5.03 -20.25 9.55
C ASP A 143 6.25 -19.32 9.48
N ASN A 144 6.05 -18.06 9.85
CA ASN A 144 7.07 -17.00 9.81
C ASN A 144 7.66 -16.87 8.40
N LEU A 145 6.81 -16.90 7.39
CA LEU A 145 7.17 -16.51 6.04
C LEU A 145 6.67 -15.09 5.79
N PHE A 146 7.25 -14.41 4.80
CA PHE A 146 6.64 -13.22 4.24
C PHE A 146 6.93 -13.13 2.74
N ALA A 147 5.94 -12.64 2.01
CA ALA A 147 5.98 -12.48 0.57
C ALA A 147 6.33 -11.06 0.19
N ILE A 148 7.16 -10.89 -0.84
CA ILE A 148 7.49 -9.60 -1.45
C ILE A 148 7.13 -9.70 -2.94
N GLY A 149 6.18 -8.88 -3.38
CA GLY A 149 5.79 -8.77 -4.78
C GLY A 149 6.55 -7.65 -5.46
N ASP A 150 7.11 -7.92 -6.63
CA ASP A 150 7.88 -6.95 -7.42
C ASP A 150 7.15 -6.47 -8.67
N SER A 151 7.38 -5.20 -9.01
CA SER A 151 6.77 -4.57 -10.18
C SER A 151 7.64 -4.68 -11.45
N ASN A 152 8.56 -5.65 -11.53
CA ASN A 152 9.34 -5.86 -12.74
C ASN A 152 8.47 -6.28 -13.92
N GLN A 153 9.03 -6.04 -15.11
CA GLN A 153 8.42 -6.34 -16.41
C GLN A 153 9.04 -7.60 -17.06
N ASN A 154 10.11 -8.14 -16.47
CA ASN A 154 10.89 -9.23 -17.04
C ASN A 154 10.31 -10.62 -16.70
N PRO A 155 10.78 -11.72 -17.35
CA PRO A 155 10.26 -13.07 -17.10
C PRO A 155 10.51 -13.64 -15.69
N ASP A 156 11.45 -13.06 -14.95
CA ASP A 156 11.77 -13.43 -13.56
C ASP A 156 11.01 -12.55 -12.55
N ALA A 157 10.05 -11.74 -12.98
CA ALA A 157 9.16 -11.02 -12.08
C ALA A 157 8.21 -11.96 -11.35
N GLY A 158 7.79 -11.57 -10.15
CA GLY A 158 6.72 -12.27 -9.44
C GLY A 158 6.69 -11.97 -7.95
N VAL A 159 6.56 -13.05 -7.17
CA VAL A 159 6.50 -13.00 -5.71
C VAL A 159 7.63 -13.82 -5.11
N TRP A 160 8.42 -13.18 -4.27
CA TRP A 160 9.56 -13.76 -3.57
C TRP A 160 9.15 -14.06 -2.13
N ILE A 161 9.28 -15.31 -1.72
CA ILE A 161 8.97 -15.79 -0.38
C ILE A 161 10.25 -15.92 0.39
N TYR A 162 10.28 -15.36 1.60
CA TYR A 162 11.42 -15.43 2.49
C TYR A 162 11.03 -15.89 3.89
N ASP A 163 11.97 -16.57 4.54
CA ASP A 163 11.90 -16.87 5.96
C ASP A 163 11.99 -15.57 6.79
N SER A 164 11.17 -15.46 7.83
CA SER A 164 11.04 -14.34 8.76
C SER A 164 11.47 -14.64 10.22
N HIS A 165 12.12 -15.77 10.52
CA HIS A 165 12.64 -16.15 11.86
C HIS A 165 13.89 -15.40 12.39
N LYS A 166 14.87 -15.07 11.56
CA LYS A 166 16.15 -14.39 11.87
C LYS A 166 16.33 -12.99 11.25
N LEU A 167 16.29 -11.90 12.00
CA LEU A 167 16.46 -10.52 11.51
C LEU A 167 17.02 -10.29 10.07
N PHE A 168 18.28 -10.65 9.78
CA PHE A 168 18.97 -10.50 8.48
C PHE A 168 20.33 -11.25 8.48
N PRO A 169 20.94 -11.68 7.35
CA PRO A 169 20.42 -11.75 5.98
C PRO A 169 19.48 -12.94 5.77
N ARG A 170 18.67 -12.86 4.72
CA ARG A 170 17.67 -13.88 4.39
C ARG A 170 18.00 -14.62 3.12
N ARG A 171 17.72 -15.92 3.14
CA ARG A 171 17.71 -16.73 1.95
C ARG A 171 16.28 -16.79 1.43
N GLU A 172 16.14 -16.66 0.12
CA GLU A 172 14.89 -16.96 -0.57
C GLU A 172 14.45 -18.38 -0.22
N HIS A 173 13.19 -18.50 0.18
CA HIS A 173 12.53 -19.77 0.46
C HIS A 173 11.88 -20.34 -0.80
N GLN A 174 11.23 -19.46 -1.58
CA GLN A 174 10.59 -19.81 -2.84
C GLN A 174 10.41 -18.57 -3.72
N HIS A 175 10.42 -18.74 -5.04
CA HIS A 175 10.05 -17.71 -5.99
C HIS A 175 8.87 -18.17 -6.86
N LEU A 176 7.79 -17.41 -6.81
CA LEU A 176 6.54 -17.61 -7.56
C LEU A 176 6.54 -16.72 -8.80
N LYS A 177 6.98 -17.28 -9.91
CA LYS A 177 6.99 -16.60 -11.23
C LYS A 177 5.61 -16.65 -11.88
N GLY A 178 5.48 -15.90 -12.98
CA GLY A 178 4.33 -15.98 -13.90
C GLY A 178 3.33 -14.83 -13.79
N ILE A 179 3.59 -13.87 -12.90
CA ILE A 179 2.88 -12.59 -12.84
C ILE A 179 3.93 -11.50 -12.90
N LYS A 180 3.74 -10.51 -13.77
CA LYS A 180 4.59 -9.32 -13.85
C LYS A 180 3.89 -8.16 -13.18
N ALA A 181 4.62 -7.07 -12.96
CA ALA A 181 4.07 -5.84 -12.41
C ALA A 181 3.20 -6.10 -11.16
N VAL A 182 3.70 -6.86 -10.19
CA VAL A 182 2.92 -7.19 -8.99
C VAL A 182 2.77 -5.93 -8.13
N HIS A 183 1.53 -5.57 -7.84
CA HIS A 183 1.21 -4.38 -7.06
C HIS A 183 0.42 -4.68 -5.79
N GLY A 184 -0.37 -5.75 -5.71
CA GLY A 184 -1.21 -6.07 -4.55
C GLY A 184 -1.05 -7.51 -4.11
N MET A 185 -1.07 -7.74 -2.80
CA MET A 185 -1.14 -9.08 -2.22
C MET A 185 -2.03 -9.07 -0.98
N ILE A 186 -2.75 -10.17 -0.73
CA ILE A 186 -3.49 -10.41 0.50
C ILE A 186 -3.44 -11.90 0.85
N TRP A 187 -3.11 -12.21 2.11
CA TRP A 187 -3.24 -13.56 2.63
C TRP A 187 -4.67 -13.84 3.09
N ASP A 188 -5.14 -15.04 2.81
CA ASP A 188 -6.45 -15.52 3.22
C ASP A 188 -6.32 -16.84 3.96
N ASP A 189 -6.30 -16.75 5.30
CA ASP A 189 -6.05 -17.91 6.16
C ASP A 189 -7.15 -18.97 6.08
N ARG A 190 -8.37 -18.58 5.66
CA ARG A 190 -9.48 -19.50 5.48
C ARG A 190 -9.23 -20.46 4.32
N MET A 191 -8.72 -19.96 3.19
CA MET A 191 -8.39 -20.77 2.02
C MET A 191 -6.92 -21.22 2.01
N LYS A 192 -6.15 -20.79 3.02
CA LYS A 192 -4.69 -20.97 3.08
C LYS A 192 -4.03 -20.55 1.77
N SER A 193 -4.38 -19.36 1.29
CA SER A 193 -4.00 -18.90 -0.04
C SER A 193 -3.47 -17.47 -0.02
N LEU A 194 -2.46 -17.22 -0.85
CA LEU A 194 -1.98 -15.89 -1.18
C LEU A 194 -2.63 -15.45 -2.49
N TRP A 195 -3.35 -14.33 -2.45
CA TRP A 195 -3.94 -13.70 -3.63
C TRP A 195 -3.04 -12.55 -4.08
N VAL A 196 -2.72 -12.51 -5.37
CA VAL A 196 -1.72 -11.60 -5.94
C VAL A 196 -2.30 -10.89 -7.15
N SER A 197 -2.21 -9.57 -7.21
CA SER A 197 -2.63 -8.78 -8.36
C SER A 197 -1.44 -8.20 -9.12
N GLY A 198 -1.47 -8.33 -10.45
CA GLY A 198 -0.45 -7.81 -11.36
C GLY A 198 -0.91 -7.93 -12.80
N THR A 199 0.02 -8.18 -13.73
CA THR A 199 -0.28 -8.36 -15.14
C THR A 199 0.21 -9.70 -15.68
N THR A 200 -0.49 -10.22 -16.69
CA THR A 200 -0.10 -11.47 -17.39
C THR A 200 1.21 -11.31 -18.15
N GLU A 201 1.46 -10.11 -18.66
CA GLU A 201 2.62 -9.77 -19.49
C GLU A 201 3.23 -8.44 -19.06
N ALA A 202 4.33 -8.02 -19.70
CA ALA A 202 4.97 -6.75 -19.39
C ALA A 202 3.98 -5.60 -19.60
N ALA A 203 3.73 -4.84 -18.53
CA ALA A 203 2.82 -3.70 -18.52
C ALA A 203 3.42 -2.47 -19.22
N ASP A 204 4.73 -2.43 -19.50
CA ASP A 204 5.44 -1.26 -20.06
C ASP A 204 5.16 -0.98 -21.55
N GLY A 205 4.15 -1.64 -22.13
CA GLY A 205 3.78 -1.50 -23.54
C GLY A 205 4.69 -2.26 -24.51
N LYS A 206 5.77 -2.89 -24.04
CA LYS A 206 6.66 -3.70 -24.87
C LYS A 206 6.15 -5.13 -24.98
N GLY A 207 6.22 -5.68 -26.19
CA GLY A 207 5.81 -7.06 -26.45
C GLY A 207 4.32 -7.18 -26.71
N VAL A 208 3.72 -8.23 -26.16
CA VAL A 208 2.30 -8.58 -26.39
C VAL A 208 1.37 -7.83 -25.44
N THR A 209 0.07 -7.94 -25.69
CA THR A 209 -0.97 -7.38 -24.82
C THR A 209 -0.87 -7.93 -23.40
N ALA A 210 -0.76 -7.05 -22.41
CA ALA A 210 -0.85 -7.41 -21.00
C ALA A 210 -2.28 -7.17 -20.47
N TYR A 211 -2.74 -8.08 -19.63
CA TYR A 211 -4.05 -8.02 -18.99
C TYR A 211 -3.84 -7.93 -17.48
N GLY A 212 -4.67 -7.15 -16.80
CA GLY A 212 -4.77 -7.21 -15.35
C GLY A 212 -5.20 -8.62 -14.91
N ILE A 213 -4.55 -9.16 -13.90
CA ILE A 213 -4.80 -10.51 -13.39
C ILE A 213 -4.79 -10.51 -11.86
N VAL A 214 -5.64 -11.38 -11.28
CA VAL A 214 -5.51 -11.86 -9.91
C VAL A 214 -5.19 -13.36 -9.95
N GLN A 215 -4.07 -13.74 -9.35
CA GLN A 215 -3.61 -15.13 -9.24
C GLN A 215 -3.68 -15.58 -7.79
N ARG A 216 -4.19 -16.78 -7.58
CA ARG A 216 -4.16 -17.49 -6.31
C ARG A 216 -2.98 -18.45 -6.27
N TYR A 217 -2.25 -18.41 -5.18
CA TYR A 217 -1.27 -19.42 -4.81
C TYR A 217 -1.72 -20.16 -3.55
N GLN A 218 -1.91 -21.47 -3.65
CA GLN A 218 -2.31 -22.32 -2.54
C GLN A 218 -1.08 -22.65 -1.69
N TYR A 219 -1.20 -22.49 -0.37
CA TYR A 219 -0.15 -22.87 0.57
C TYR A 219 -0.33 -24.32 1.03
N ASP A 220 0.74 -25.10 0.97
CA ASP A 220 0.87 -26.43 1.56
C ASP A 220 1.67 -26.31 2.87
N SER A 221 0.96 -26.26 4.00
CA SER A 221 1.58 -26.13 5.33
C SER A 221 2.45 -27.33 5.72
N GLY A 222 2.25 -28.50 5.10
CA GLY A 222 3.09 -29.67 5.35
C GLY A 222 4.49 -29.53 4.75
N LYS A 223 4.63 -28.70 3.72
CA LYS A 223 5.89 -28.46 3.00
C LYS A 223 6.41 -27.05 3.15
N GLY A 224 5.57 -26.12 3.62
CA GLY A 224 5.86 -24.71 3.69
C GLY A 224 6.00 -24.05 2.31
N ILE A 225 5.39 -24.59 1.25
CA ILE A 225 5.55 -24.07 -0.12
C ILE A 225 4.20 -23.72 -0.74
N PHE A 226 4.24 -22.87 -1.74
CA PHE A 226 3.10 -22.43 -2.53
C PHE A 226 3.06 -23.12 -3.89
N SER A 227 1.85 -23.36 -4.39
CA SER A 227 1.60 -23.81 -5.76
C SER A 227 0.57 -22.93 -6.46
N VAL A 228 0.70 -22.78 -7.77
CA VAL A 228 -0.30 -22.11 -8.61
C VAL A 228 -1.63 -22.86 -8.49
N SER A 229 -2.72 -22.13 -8.26
CA SER A 229 -4.07 -22.71 -8.11
C SER A 229 -5.03 -22.20 -9.18
N GLU A 230 -5.48 -20.96 -9.06
CA GLU A 230 -6.55 -20.36 -9.87
C GLU A 230 -6.16 -18.95 -10.29
N ASN A 231 -6.65 -18.47 -11.43
CA ASN A 231 -6.47 -17.08 -11.81
C ASN A 231 -7.72 -16.49 -12.46
N TYR A 232 -7.77 -15.16 -12.41
CA TYR A 232 -8.83 -14.35 -12.95
C TYR A 232 -8.20 -13.22 -13.75
N THR A 233 -8.37 -13.27 -15.06
CA THR A 233 -7.87 -12.23 -15.97
C THR A 233 -9.02 -11.29 -16.31
N PHE A 234 -8.83 -9.98 -16.13
CA PHE A 234 -9.84 -9.00 -16.48
C PHE A 234 -9.92 -8.82 -18.00
N PRO A 235 -11.13 -8.75 -18.57
CA PRO A 235 -11.30 -8.57 -20.01
C PRO A 235 -10.94 -7.14 -20.45
N CYS A 236 -10.86 -6.93 -21.77
CA CYS A 236 -10.73 -5.61 -22.39
C CYS A 236 -9.47 -4.83 -21.96
N PRO A 237 -8.27 -5.38 -22.19
CA PRO A 237 -7.03 -4.68 -21.89
C PRO A 237 -6.98 -3.41 -22.73
N SER A 238 -6.50 -2.33 -22.12
CA SER A 238 -6.37 -1.06 -22.80
C SER A 238 -5.06 -0.40 -22.41
N ARG A 239 -4.52 0.41 -23.32
CA ARG A 239 -3.35 1.23 -23.00
C ARG A 239 -3.79 2.51 -22.30
N LEU A 240 -2.88 3.09 -21.52
CA LEU A 240 -3.12 4.33 -20.81
C LEU A 240 -3.01 5.58 -21.69
N PHE A 241 -3.13 5.41 -23.01
CA PHE A 241 -3.06 6.47 -24.01
C PHE A 241 -4.17 7.51 -23.81
N THR A 242 -5.33 7.10 -23.30
CA THR A 242 -6.43 8.03 -22.99
C THR A 242 -6.01 9.00 -21.89
N GLU A 243 -5.25 8.52 -20.91
CA GLU A 243 -4.84 9.23 -19.72
C GLU A 243 -3.61 10.12 -19.96
N TRP A 244 -2.64 9.57 -20.71
CA TRP A 244 -1.27 10.09 -20.82
C TRP A 244 -0.83 10.42 -22.25
N GLY A 245 -1.64 10.11 -23.26
CA GLY A 245 -1.33 10.39 -24.67
C GLY A 245 -0.10 9.65 -25.17
N ASP A 246 0.70 10.29 -26.01
CA ASP A 246 1.92 9.72 -26.59
C ASP A 246 3.13 9.68 -25.61
N SER A 247 2.91 9.94 -24.31
CA SER A 247 3.98 9.81 -23.32
C SER A 247 4.40 8.34 -23.14
N LEU A 248 5.50 8.12 -22.41
CA LEU A 248 5.93 6.76 -22.09
C LEU A 248 4.90 6.03 -21.23
N GLU A 249 4.23 6.73 -20.33
CA GLU A 249 3.12 6.20 -19.51
C GLU A 249 1.92 5.80 -20.38
N GLY A 250 1.64 6.53 -21.46
CA GLY A 250 0.54 6.18 -22.37
C GLY A 250 0.75 4.86 -23.12
N GLN A 251 1.98 4.34 -23.13
CA GLN A 251 2.29 3.02 -23.69
C GLN A 251 1.95 1.88 -22.73
N TYR A 252 1.83 2.18 -21.42
CA TYR A 252 1.56 1.15 -20.44
C TYR A 252 0.19 0.52 -20.65
N TRP A 253 0.08 -0.76 -20.30
CA TRP A 253 -1.18 -1.49 -20.22
C TRP A 253 -1.86 -1.24 -18.88
N ASP A 254 -3.19 -1.19 -18.91
CA ASP A 254 -4.05 -1.07 -17.74
C ASP A 254 -3.82 -2.25 -16.78
N GLY A 255 -3.31 -1.91 -15.60
CA GLY A 255 -2.78 -2.85 -14.63
C GLY A 255 -3.32 -2.59 -13.22
N PRO A 256 -3.45 -3.63 -12.38
CA PRO A 256 -3.86 -3.47 -10.99
C PRO A 256 -2.88 -2.64 -10.17
N HIS A 257 -3.41 -1.87 -9.22
CA HIS A 257 -2.65 -1.10 -8.23
C HIS A 257 -2.78 -1.61 -6.81
N ASP A 258 -3.81 -2.39 -6.48
CA ASP A 258 -4.04 -2.97 -5.17
C ASP A 258 -4.95 -4.20 -5.30
N ILE A 259 -5.10 -4.95 -4.21
CA ILE A 259 -6.10 -6.01 -4.09
C ILE A 259 -6.79 -5.86 -2.73
N VAL A 260 -8.11 -5.72 -2.75
CA VAL A 260 -8.85 -5.12 -1.65
C VAL A 260 -9.97 -6.06 -1.23
N PRO A 261 -9.81 -6.78 -0.11
CA PRO A 261 -10.87 -7.64 0.42
C PRO A 261 -12.05 -6.82 0.92
N ILE A 262 -13.26 -7.25 0.55
CA ILE A 262 -14.50 -6.65 1.05
C ILE A 262 -14.96 -7.35 2.32
N PRO A 263 -15.13 -6.65 3.45
CA PRO A 263 -15.54 -7.24 4.72
C PRO A 263 -16.80 -8.10 4.61
N ASN A 264 -16.76 -9.28 5.23
CA ASN A 264 -17.82 -10.30 5.26
C ASN A 264 -18.27 -10.82 3.88
N GLN A 265 -17.56 -10.46 2.81
CA GLN A 265 -17.83 -10.91 1.46
C GLN A 265 -16.59 -11.63 0.94
N ARG A 266 -16.79 -12.69 0.14
CA ARG A 266 -15.70 -13.36 -0.56
C ARG A 266 -15.49 -12.71 -1.92
N LEU A 267 -15.32 -11.39 -1.87
CA LEU A 267 -15.17 -10.47 -3.00
C LEU A 267 -13.88 -9.67 -2.84
N LEU A 268 -13.08 -9.61 -3.91
CA LEU A 268 -11.89 -8.77 -4.00
C LEU A 268 -12.17 -7.62 -4.97
N LEU A 269 -12.09 -6.38 -4.50
CA LEU A 269 -11.98 -5.21 -5.39
C LEU A 269 -10.54 -5.07 -5.86
N VAL A 270 -10.36 -4.66 -7.12
CA VAL A 270 -9.06 -4.49 -7.75
C VAL A 270 -9.07 -3.15 -8.47
N PRO A 271 -8.53 -2.08 -7.86
CA PRO A 271 -8.33 -0.82 -8.57
C PRO A 271 -7.24 -1.02 -9.63
N LEU A 272 -7.56 -0.65 -10.86
CA LEU A 272 -6.67 -0.62 -12.01
C LEU A 272 -6.29 0.84 -12.33
N GLU A 273 -5.45 1.04 -13.34
CA GLU A 273 -5.05 2.37 -13.80
C GLU A 273 -6.24 3.17 -14.35
N ARG A 274 -7.23 2.51 -14.97
CA ARG A 274 -8.37 3.20 -15.59
C ARG A 274 -9.67 3.16 -14.79
N ASP A 275 -9.93 2.06 -14.12
CA ASP A 275 -11.18 1.84 -13.37
C ASP A 275 -10.98 0.86 -12.19
N ILE A 276 -12.07 0.45 -11.54
CA ILE A 276 -12.09 -0.60 -10.53
C ILE A 276 -12.83 -1.83 -11.06
N HIS A 277 -12.30 -3.00 -10.77
CA HIS A 277 -12.91 -4.29 -11.07
C HIS A 277 -13.12 -5.08 -9.79
N ALA A 278 -13.86 -6.18 -9.87
CA ALA A 278 -14.01 -7.08 -8.73
C ALA A 278 -14.09 -8.54 -9.15
N ILE A 279 -13.75 -9.43 -8.21
CA ILE A 279 -13.86 -10.88 -8.40
C ILE A 279 -14.51 -11.48 -7.17
N ASN A 280 -15.60 -12.23 -7.37
CA ASN A 280 -16.15 -13.10 -6.34
C ASN A 280 -15.35 -14.41 -6.36
N ILE A 281 -14.48 -14.60 -5.38
CA ILE A 281 -13.57 -15.77 -5.34
C ILE A 281 -14.26 -17.07 -4.96
N THR A 282 -15.56 -17.05 -4.63
CA THR A 282 -16.35 -18.27 -4.41
C THR A 282 -16.98 -18.76 -5.70
N SER A 283 -17.53 -17.87 -6.52
CA SER A 283 -18.14 -18.23 -7.82
C SER A 283 -17.18 -18.14 -9.00
N GLY A 284 -16.08 -17.40 -8.86
CA GLY A 284 -15.19 -17.03 -9.94
C GLY A 284 -15.71 -15.93 -10.87
N GLU A 285 -16.84 -15.31 -10.53
CA GLU A 285 -17.45 -14.24 -11.33
C GLU A 285 -16.62 -12.95 -11.25
N THR A 286 -16.45 -12.29 -12.39
CA THR A 286 -15.77 -10.98 -12.48
C THR A 286 -16.77 -9.87 -12.78
N TYR A 287 -16.60 -8.73 -12.11
CA TYR A 287 -17.41 -7.54 -12.29
C TYR A 287 -16.54 -6.41 -12.83
N ASN A 288 -16.95 -5.84 -13.97
CA ASN A 288 -16.15 -4.88 -14.73
C ASN A 288 -16.86 -3.52 -14.89
N ASP A 289 -18.00 -3.34 -14.23
CA ASP A 289 -18.70 -2.06 -14.16
C ASP A 289 -18.22 -1.28 -12.93
N GLY A 290 -17.18 -0.46 -13.14
CA GLY A 290 -16.58 0.32 -12.07
C GLY A 290 -17.52 1.39 -11.49
N GLU A 291 -18.52 1.86 -12.24
CA GLU A 291 -19.53 2.77 -11.71
C GLU A 291 -20.44 2.05 -10.71
N GLN A 292 -20.92 0.87 -11.07
CA GLN A 292 -21.72 0.04 -10.17
C GLN A 292 -20.93 -0.37 -8.94
N LEU A 293 -19.68 -0.82 -9.10
CA LEU A 293 -18.80 -1.17 -7.97
C LEU A 293 -18.55 0.02 -7.04
N ALA A 294 -18.41 1.24 -7.59
CA ALA A 294 -18.25 2.43 -6.76
C ALA A 294 -19.54 2.80 -6.02
N LYS A 295 -20.71 2.59 -6.61
CA LYS A 295 -22.00 2.76 -5.91
C LYS A 295 -22.14 1.77 -4.76
N ASP A 296 -21.75 0.51 -4.98
CA ASP A 296 -21.94 -0.57 -4.02
C ASP A 296 -20.91 -0.56 -2.88
N HIS A 297 -19.66 -0.16 -3.17
CA HIS A 297 -18.56 -0.30 -2.22
C HIS A 297 -17.80 0.98 -1.90
N LEU A 298 -17.95 2.04 -2.70
CA LEU A 298 -17.27 3.33 -2.52
C LEU A 298 -18.28 4.48 -2.49
N LYS A 299 -19.40 4.29 -1.78
CA LYS A 299 -20.49 5.26 -1.75
C LYS A 299 -19.97 6.64 -1.37
N GLY A 300 -20.25 7.64 -2.23
CA GLY A 300 -19.77 9.01 -2.02
C GLY A 300 -18.37 9.30 -2.57
N PHE A 301 -17.75 8.34 -3.28
CA PHE A 301 -16.46 8.52 -3.93
C PHE A 301 -16.40 9.82 -4.72
N ARG A 302 -15.30 10.57 -4.53
CA ARG A 302 -15.02 11.81 -5.27
C ARG A 302 -13.68 11.70 -5.97
N PRO A 303 -13.64 11.86 -7.30
CA PRO A 303 -12.38 11.93 -8.01
C PRO A 303 -11.51 13.10 -7.52
N ILE A 304 -10.21 12.88 -7.44
CA ILE A 304 -9.22 13.96 -7.28
C ILE A 304 -8.89 14.51 -8.66
N GLY A 305 -9.14 15.80 -8.85
CA GLY A 305 -8.97 16.49 -10.14
C GLY A 305 -10.12 16.22 -11.11
N ALA A 306 -10.02 16.78 -12.32
CA ALA A 306 -11.09 16.72 -13.32
C ALA A 306 -11.36 15.30 -13.86
N ARG A 307 -10.35 14.43 -13.84
CA ARG A 307 -10.42 13.05 -14.34
C ARG A 307 -10.91 12.92 -15.79
N VAL A 308 -10.44 13.80 -16.66
CA VAL A 308 -10.79 13.78 -18.08
C VAL A 308 -9.57 13.43 -18.93
N GLY A 309 -9.74 12.38 -19.75
CA GLY A 309 -8.77 11.91 -20.73
C GLY A 309 -8.44 12.96 -21.78
N MET A 310 -7.39 12.73 -22.56
CA MET A 310 -6.98 13.65 -23.62
C MET A 310 -8.04 13.82 -24.72
N PHE A 311 -8.94 12.85 -24.87
CA PHE A 311 -10.04 12.88 -25.86
C PHE A 311 -11.41 13.17 -25.24
N GLY A 312 -11.47 13.59 -23.98
CA GLY A 312 -12.72 13.93 -23.29
C GLY A 312 -13.34 12.80 -22.49
N ASP A 313 -12.74 11.61 -22.45
CA ASP A 313 -13.24 10.46 -21.69
C ASP A 313 -13.26 10.75 -20.19
N ALA A 314 -14.40 10.50 -19.54
CA ALA A 314 -14.52 10.61 -18.09
C ALA A 314 -13.97 9.35 -17.41
N LEU A 315 -12.91 9.50 -16.61
CA LEU A 315 -12.20 8.42 -15.95
C LEU A 315 -12.12 8.67 -14.43
N PRO A 316 -13.26 8.84 -13.73
CA PRO A 316 -13.28 9.32 -12.35
C PRO A 316 -12.51 8.42 -11.37
N ARG A 317 -12.42 7.11 -11.67
CA ARG A 317 -11.81 6.09 -10.82
C ARG A 317 -10.42 5.66 -11.29
N SER A 318 -9.86 6.34 -12.29
CA SER A 318 -8.49 6.07 -12.72
C SER A 318 -7.49 6.33 -11.61
N ASP A 319 -6.38 5.60 -11.63
CA ASP A 319 -5.20 5.89 -10.84
C ASP A 319 -5.47 5.93 -9.31
N ILE A 320 -6.40 5.09 -8.85
CA ILE A 320 -6.60 4.81 -7.43
C ILE A 320 -5.44 3.91 -6.98
N LYS A 321 -4.59 4.42 -6.08
CA LYS A 321 -3.40 3.71 -5.60
C LYS A 321 -3.68 2.76 -4.44
N SER A 322 -4.75 3.00 -3.69
CA SER A 322 -5.16 2.16 -2.58
C SER A 322 -6.62 2.36 -2.19
N ILE A 323 -7.25 1.29 -1.75
CA ILE A 323 -8.57 1.28 -1.10
C ILE A 323 -8.47 0.40 0.16
N SER A 324 -9.12 0.82 1.24
CA SER A 324 -9.27 0.00 2.44
C SER A 324 -10.69 0.15 2.97
N VAL A 325 -11.41 -0.97 3.08
CA VAL A 325 -12.82 -1.00 3.50
C VAL A 325 -12.91 -1.56 4.92
N ARG A 326 -13.63 -0.86 5.79
CA ARG A 326 -13.92 -1.28 7.16
C ARG A 326 -15.23 -2.06 7.23
N ALA A 327 -15.36 -2.88 8.27
CA ALA A 327 -16.53 -3.72 8.55
C ALA A 327 -17.88 -2.99 8.50
N ASP A 328 -17.92 -1.71 8.89
CA ASP A 328 -19.11 -0.87 8.89
C ASP A 328 -19.45 -0.29 7.49
N GLY A 329 -18.56 -0.47 6.51
CA GLY A 329 -18.66 0.09 5.16
C GLY A 329 -17.90 1.40 4.98
N SER A 330 -17.23 1.93 5.99
CA SER A 330 -16.39 3.12 5.84
C SER A 330 -15.15 2.80 5.01
N VAL A 331 -14.74 3.72 4.13
CA VAL A 331 -13.68 3.48 3.14
C VAL A 331 -12.59 4.53 3.24
N LEU A 332 -11.34 4.08 3.21
CA LEU A 332 -10.20 4.92 2.90
C LEU A 332 -9.79 4.72 1.45
N TYR A 333 -9.47 5.79 0.75
CA TYR A 333 -8.84 5.68 -0.56
C TYR A 333 -7.81 6.77 -0.81
N THR A 334 -6.80 6.42 -1.61
CA THR A 334 -5.80 7.34 -2.14
C THR A 334 -5.86 7.29 -3.65
N GLN A 335 -5.89 8.45 -4.29
CA GLN A 335 -5.86 8.57 -5.74
C GLN A 335 -4.73 9.52 -6.10
N ALA A 336 -3.93 9.16 -7.10
CA ALA A 336 -2.82 10.02 -7.50
C ALA A 336 -3.33 11.34 -8.06
N VAL A 337 -2.54 12.41 -8.04
CA VAL A 337 -2.97 13.67 -8.67
C VAL A 337 -2.61 13.65 -10.16
N TRP A 338 -3.62 13.51 -11.02
CA TRP A 338 -3.43 13.37 -12.47
C TRP A 338 -2.98 14.70 -13.11
N LYS A 339 -2.01 14.67 -14.02
CA LYS A 339 -1.51 15.79 -14.87
C LYS A 339 -0.93 17.01 -14.14
N GLU A 340 -1.10 17.14 -12.83
CA GLU A 340 -0.67 18.34 -12.08
C GLU A 340 0.82 18.36 -11.72
N THR A 341 1.51 17.21 -11.72
CA THR A 341 2.85 17.14 -11.09
C THR A 341 4.03 17.20 -12.05
N GLY A 342 3.84 17.07 -13.37
CA GLY A 342 4.96 16.97 -14.33
C GLY A 342 5.99 15.87 -13.97
N GLN A 343 5.62 14.96 -13.07
CA GLN A 343 6.48 13.94 -12.51
C GLN A 343 6.05 12.58 -13.04
N TRP A 344 7.05 11.79 -13.42
CA TRP A 344 7.02 10.41 -13.91
C TRP A 344 6.31 9.39 -12.98
N PHE A 345 5.81 9.81 -11.81
CA PHE A 345 5.09 8.95 -10.87
C PHE A 345 3.99 9.74 -10.20
N ALA A 346 2.74 9.48 -10.64
CA ALA A 346 1.57 10.04 -10.01
C ALA A 346 1.41 9.38 -8.62
N ILE A 347 1.66 10.17 -7.57
CA ILE A 347 1.52 9.76 -6.17
C ILE A 347 0.39 10.60 -5.54
N ALA A 348 -0.43 9.99 -4.69
CA ALA A 348 -1.48 10.71 -3.99
C ALA A 348 -0.88 11.73 -3.00
N ASN A 349 -1.58 12.84 -2.79
CA ASN A 349 -1.16 13.89 -1.86
C ASN A 349 -2.09 14.03 -0.63
N GLN A 350 -3.06 13.14 -0.49
CA GLN A 350 -4.05 13.10 0.59
C GLN A 350 -4.64 11.70 0.75
N VAL A 351 -5.21 11.44 1.93
CA VAL A 351 -6.10 10.30 2.16
C VAL A 351 -7.54 10.79 2.19
N ASN A 352 -8.44 10.06 1.56
CA ASN A 352 -9.86 10.36 1.58
C ASN A 352 -10.59 9.31 2.42
N LEU A 353 -11.54 9.77 3.21
CA LEU A 353 -12.47 8.96 4.00
C LEU A 353 -13.87 9.12 3.40
N LEU A 354 -14.53 7.99 3.17
CA LEU A 354 -15.96 7.89 2.94
C LEU A 354 -16.56 7.24 4.19
N ASN A 355 -17.51 7.90 4.84
CA ASN A 355 -18.24 7.27 5.94
C ASN A 355 -19.35 6.34 5.40
N VAL A 356 -20.04 5.65 6.29
CA VAL A 356 -21.12 4.70 5.97
C VAL A 356 -22.31 5.32 5.22
N THR A 357 -22.56 6.63 5.39
CA THR A 357 -23.65 7.34 4.70
C THR A 357 -23.25 7.77 3.29
N GLY A 358 -21.95 7.85 3.00
CA GLY A 358 -21.37 8.34 1.75
C GLY A 358 -20.91 9.80 1.81
N ASP A 359 -20.82 10.39 3.00
CA ASP A 359 -20.14 11.67 3.16
C ASP A 359 -18.64 11.47 2.99
N ALA A 360 -18.02 12.40 2.27
CA ALA A 360 -16.61 12.36 1.95
C ALA A 360 -15.86 13.48 2.67
N CYS A 361 -14.73 13.14 3.29
CA CYS A 361 -13.76 14.12 3.73
C CYS A 361 -12.34 13.68 3.32
N SER A 362 -11.45 14.63 3.17
CA SER A 362 -10.04 14.36 2.93
C SER A 362 -9.25 14.79 4.15
N PHE A 363 -8.41 13.90 4.67
CA PHE A 363 -7.53 14.16 5.80
C PHE A 363 -6.08 13.83 5.40
N PHE A 364 -5.13 14.15 6.28
CA PHE A 364 -3.70 13.89 6.05
C PHE A 364 -3.18 14.45 4.70
N LYS A 365 -3.53 15.71 4.42
CA LYS A 365 -3.23 16.42 3.15
C LYS A 365 -1.79 16.93 3.07
N GLY A 366 -1.33 17.13 1.84
CA GLY A 366 -0.04 17.75 1.52
C GLY A 366 1.16 16.83 1.77
N LYS A 367 0.91 15.53 1.84
CA LYS A 367 1.91 14.48 2.05
C LYS A 367 1.85 13.49 0.91
N ARG A 368 3.00 13.07 0.39
CA ARG A 368 3.08 12.05 -0.66
C ARG A 368 2.82 10.67 -0.06
N ILE A 369 1.74 10.04 -0.49
CA ILE A 369 1.22 8.79 0.08
C ILE A 369 0.88 7.85 -1.06
N TYR A 370 1.27 6.58 -0.92
CA TYR A 370 0.86 5.54 -1.87
C TYR A 370 -0.25 4.66 -1.30
N ARG A 371 -0.09 4.18 -0.06
CA ARG A 371 -1.09 3.36 0.64
C ARG A 371 -1.46 3.93 2.01
N SER A 372 -2.76 3.84 2.30
CA SER A 372 -3.33 4.10 3.61
C SER A 372 -4.42 3.08 3.87
N ARG A 373 -4.36 2.40 5.03
CA ARG A 373 -5.27 1.30 5.36
C ARG A 373 -5.85 1.47 6.75
N TRP A 374 -7.03 0.91 6.99
CA TRP A 374 -7.51 0.75 8.35
C TRP A 374 -6.57 -0.17 9.12
N PHE A 375 -6.21 0.22 10.34
CA PHE A 375 -5.31 -0.55 11.20
C PHE A 375 -6.10 -1.57 12.04
N GLN A 376 -6.63 -2.59 11.38
CA GLN A 376 -7.50 -3.61 11.98
C GLN A 376 -7.56 -4.88 11.12
N GLU A 377 -8.11 -5.95 11.71
CA GLU A 377 -8.54 -7.16 10.99
C GLU A 377 -9.68 -6.84 10.01
N ILE A 378 -9.77 -7.63 8.93
CA ILE A 378 -10.81 -7.50 7.93
C ILE A 378 -11.77 -8.68 8.10
N PRO A 379 -13.01 -8.46 8.58
CA PRO A 379 -13.95 -9.55 8.82
C PRO A 379 -14.16 -10.41 7.59
N GLY A 380 -14.15 -11.74 7.77
CA GLY A 380 -14.23 -12.69 6.68
C GLY A 380 -12.91 -12.93 5.92
N TRP A 381 -11.82 -12.23 6.26
CA TRP A 381 -10.49 -12.32 5.66
C TRP A 381 -9.41 -12.44 6.74
N PRO A 382 -9.33 -13.58 7.43
CA PRO A 382 -8.36 -13.76 8.52
C PRO A 382 -6.92 -13.68 8.00
N THR A 383 -6.09 -12.86 8.67
CA THR A 383 -4.65 -12.78 8.40
C THR A 383 -3.88 -13.94 9.02
N ALA A 384 -2.59 -14.06 8.68
CA ALA A 384 -1.66 -15.04 9.25
C ALA A 384 -1.35 -14.81 10.74
#